data_AF-A0A9X7GLX9-F1
#
_entry.id   AF-A0A9X7GLX9-F1
#
_cell.length_a   1.000
_cell.length_b   1.000
_cell.length_c   1.000
_cell.angle_alpha   90.00
_cell.angle_beta   90.00
_cell.angle_gamma   90.00
#
_symmetry.space_group_name_H-M   'P 1'
#
loop_
_entity.id
_entity.type
_entity.pdbx_description
1 polymer ?
#
loop_
_entity_poly.entity_id
_entity_poly.type
_entity_poly.pdbx_seq_one_letter_code
_entity_poly.pdbx_strand_id
1 'polypeptide(L)'
;MSVARNHEAMKESRLKVYIALEEANFIWDERDVVRFREMWSQGMSLPKMAKALRRHQAEVALLVIDQADKYLIENRPIGLGIC
;
A
#
# COMPACT_ATOMS: atom_id res chain seq x y z
N MET A 1 13.09 -29.75 31.42
CA MET A 1 12.26 -29.03 32.40
C MET A 1 12.48 -27.51 32.42
N SER A 2 13.65 -26.97 32.05
CA SER A 2 13.90 -25.50 32.05
C SER A 2 13.51 -24.79 30.73
N VAL A 3 13.72 -25.42 29.57
CA VAL A 3 13.46 -24.77 28.26
C VAL A 3 11.97 -24.51 28.01
N ALA A 4 11.08 -25.41 28.46
CA ALA A 4 9.64 -25.25 28.30
C ALA A 4 9.08 -24.04 29.08
N ARG A 5 9.60 -23.79 30.29
CA ARG A 5 9.22 -22.63 31.12
C ARG A 5 9.63 -21.30 30.49
N ASN A 6 10.75 -21.27 29.77
CA ASN A 6 11.18 -20.08 29.03
C ASN A 6 10.29 -19.81 27.80
N HIS A 7 9.71 -20.85 27.19
CA HIS A 7 8.80 -20.70 26.04
C HIS A 7 7.41 -20.19 26.47
N GLU A 8 6.94 -20.58 27.66
CA GLU A 8 5.69 -20.08 28.25
C GLU A 8 5.81 -18.62 28.72
N ALA A 9 6.91 -18.25 29.39
CA ALA A 9 7.17 -16.87 29.81
C ALA A 9 7.28 -15.89 28.62
N MET A 10 7.80 -16.34 27.47
CA MET A 10 7.85 -15.54 26.24
C MET A 10 6.52 -15.48 25.48
N LYS A 11 5.48 -16.24 25.87
CA LYS A 11 4.12 -16.09 25.30
C LYS A 11 3.37 -14.93 25.96
N GLU A 12 3.60 -14.67 27.25
CA GLU A 12 2.93 -13.59 27.99
C GLU A 12 3.41 -12.19 27.59
N SER A 13 4.65 -12.04 27.08
CA SER A 13 5.20 -10.75 26.64
C SER A 13 5.04 -10.46 25.14
N ARG A 14 4.37 -11.31 24.36
CA ARG A 14 4.09 -10.99 22.95
C ARG A 14 2.95 -10.01 22.94
N LEU A 15 3.29 -8.73 22.80
CA LEU A 15 2.35 -7.70 22.33
C LEU A 15 1.48 -8.33 21.24
N LYS A 16 0.16 -8.09 21.27
CA LYS A 16 -0.72 -8.50 20.19
C LYS A 16 -0.40 -7.64 18.96
N VAL A 17 0.62 -8.05 18.20
CA VAL A 17 1.13 -7.31 17.04
C VAL A 17 0.13 -7.44 15.90
N TYR A 18 -0.26 -6.29 15.35
CA TYR A 18 -0.99 -6.20 14.09
C TYR A 18 -0.06 -5.62 13.03
N ILE A 19 0.10 -6.33 11.92
CA ILE A 19 0.92 -5.89 10.78
C ILE A 19 -0.05 -5.43 9.69
N ALA A 20 -0.13 -4.13 9.46
CA ALA A 20 -0.94 -3.59 8.38
C ALA A 20 -0.34 -3.97 7.02
N LEU A 21 -1.20 -4.35 6.07
CA LEU A 21 -0.82 -4.67 4.68
C LEU A 21 0.17 -5.84 4.53
N GLU A 22 0.15 -6.80 5.46
CA GLU A 22 1.04 -7.98 5.47
C GLU A 22 1.04 -8.75 4.13
N GLU A 23 -0.12 -8.82 3.47
CA GLU A 23 -0.31 -9.56 2.21
C GLU A 23 -0.30 -8.67 0.96
N ALA A 24 0.03 -7.39 1.07
CA ALA A 24 -0.01 -6.47 -0.07
C ALA A 24 1.17 -6.68 -1.04
N ASN A 25 0.92 -6.59 -2.35
CA ASN A 25 1.95 -6.78 -3.37
C ASN A 25 2.36 -5.44 -4.02
N PHE A 26 3.50 -4.89 -3.60
CA PHE A 26 4.03 -3.62 -4.11
C PHE A 26 5.00 -3.76 -5.29
N ILE A 27 5.08 -4.95 -5.91
CA ILE A 27 5.85 -5.13 -7.14
C ILE A 27 4.98 -4.66 -8.30
N TRP A 28 5.52 -3.71 -9.08
CA TRP A 28 4.85 -3.11 -10.22
C TRP A 28 5.59 -3.42 -11.52
N ASP A 29 4.85 -3.71 -12.57
CA ASP A 29 5.36 -3.62 -13.93
C ASP A 29 5.53 -2.14 -14.30
N GLU A 30 6.65 -1.76 -14.91
CA GLU A 30 6.89 -0.37 -15.30
C GLU A 30 5.79 0.19 -16.21
N ARG A 31 5.17 -0.66 -17.05
CA ARG A 31 4.05 -0.28 -17.91
C ARG A 31 2.81 0.08 -17.10
N ASP A 32 2.56 -0.63 -15.99
CA ASP A 32 1.47 -0.31 -15.08
C ASP A 32 1.73 1.01 -14.35
N VAL A 33 2.99 1.32 -14.02
CA VAL A 33 3.36 2.62 -13.42
C VAL A 33 3.15 3.76 -14.43
N VAL A 34 3.53 3.58 -15.69
CA VAL A 34 3.26 4.58 -16.75
C VAL A 34 1.75 4.79 -16.90
N ARG A 35 0.98 3.71 -17.02
CA ARG A 35 -0.48 3.77 -17.13
C ARG A 35 -1.13 4.41 -15.91
N PHE A 36 -0.61 4.16 -14.71
CA PHE A 36 -1.02 4.83 -13.49
C PHE A 36 -0.84 6.35 -13.59
N ARG A 37 0.31 6.84 -14.07
CA ARG A 37 0.55 8.28 -14.24
C ARG A 37 -0.41 8.92 -15.23
N GLU A 38 -0.72 8.23 -16.33
CA GLU A 38 -1.72 8.70 -17.31
C GLU A 38 -3.12 8.83 -16.68
N MET A 39 -3.56 7.82 -15.92
CA MET A 39 -4.83 7.91 -15.19
C MET A 39 -4.77 8.99 -14.09
N TRP A 40 -3.59 9.20 -13.50
CA TRP A 40 -3.35 10.25 -12.52
C TRP A 40 -3.49 11.67 -13.13
N SER A 41 -2.91 11.92 -14.30
CA SER A 41 -3.06 13.22 -14.96
C SER A 41 -4.50 13.49 -15.43
N GLN A 42 -5.26 12.44 -15.75
CA GLN A 42 -6.68 12.52 -16.16
C GLN A 42 -7.66 12.74 -15.00
N GLY A 43 -7.21 12.88 -13.76
CA GLY A 43 -8.11 13.04 -12.60
C GLY A 43 -8.90 11.78 -12.22
N MET A 44 -8.51 10.59 -12.70
CA MET A 44 -9.18 9.34 -12.33
C MET A 44 -9.07 9.05 -10.82
N SER A 45 -10.17 8.59 -10.20
CA SER A 45 -10.20 8.26 -8.76
C SER A 45 -9.48 6.94 -8.44
N LEU A 46 -8.97 6.80 -7.21
CA LEU A 46 -8.27 5.59 -6.75
C LEU A 46 -9.05 4.29 -6.98
N PRO A 47 -10.35 4.18 -6.64
CA PRO A 47 -11.11 2.95 -6.88
C PRO A 47 -11.18 2.59 -8.37
N LYS A 48 -11.28 3.58 -9.26
CA LYS A 48 -11.30 3.36 -10.71
C LYS A 48 -9.93 2.89 -11.22
N MET A 49 -8.85 3.50 -10.74
CA MET A 49 -7.48 3.09 -11.08
C MET A 49 -7.18 1.66 -10.59
N ALA A 50 -7.56 1.33 -9.35
CA ALA A 50 -7.42 -0.02 -8.78
C ALA A 50 -8.13 -1.07 -9.64
N LYS A 51 -9.37 -0.79 -10.05
CA LYS A 51 -10.13 -1.66 -10.97
C LYS A 51 -9.44 -1.79 -12.34
N ALA A 52 -8.90 -0.70 -12.88
CA ALA A 52 -8.25 -0.69 -14.20
C ALA A 52 -6.91 -1.47 -14.21
N LEU A 53 -6.15 -1.39 -13.11
CA LEU A 53 -4.87 -2.08 -12.90
C LEU A 53 -5.04 -3.50 -12.34
N ARG A 54 -6.28 -3.88 -11.99
CA ARG A 54 -6.62 -5.15 -11.31
C ARG A 54 -5.80 -5.34 -10.02
N ARG A 55 -5.66 -4.26 -9.24
CA ARG A 55 -4.92 -4.23 -7.97
C ARG A 55 -5.82 -3.81 -6.81
N HIS A 56 -5.35 -4.05 -5.60
CA HIS A 56 -6.00 -3.53 -4.40
C HIS A 56 -5.85 -2.01 -4.31
N GLN A 57 -6.89 -1.33 -3.80
CA GLN A 57 -6.86 0.13 -3.67
C GLN A 57 -5.72 0.63 -2.78
N ALA A 58 -5.35 -0.13 -1.74
CA ALA A 58 -4.21 0.19 -0.88
C ALA A 58 -2.86 0.15 -1.62
N GLU A 59 -2.67 -0.78 -2.55
CA GLU A 59 -1.46 -0.83 -3.40
C GLU A 59 -1.36 0.41 -4.27
N VAL A 60 -2.48 0.83 -4.90
CA VAL A 60 -2.51 2.04 -5.71
C VAL A 60 -2.30 3.29 -4.85
N ALA A 61 -2.87 3.35 -3.65
CA ALA A 61 -2.65 4.47 -2.72
C ALA A 61 -1.19 4.61 -2.32
N LEU A 62 -0.49 3.51 -2.04
CA LEU A 62 0.95 3.53 -1.76
C LEU A 62 1.78 3.89 -3.00
N LEU A 63 1.33 3.51 -4.20
CA LEU A 63 1.97 3.97 -5.44
C LEU A 63 1.83 5.50 -5.63
N VAL A 64 0.69 6.09 -5.24
CA VAL A 64 0.55 7.56 -5.23
C VAL A 64 1.60 8.20 -4.34
N ILE A 65 1.79 7.69 -3.12
CA ILE A 65 2.78 8.21 -2.16
C ILE A 65 4.19 8.12 -2.78
N ASP A 66 4.58 6.94 -3.28
CA ASP A 66 5.90 6.74 -3.90
C ASP A 66 6.15 7.68 -5.10
N GLN A 67 5.17 7.83 -5.99
CA GLN A 67 5.31 8.66 -7.18
C GLN A 67 5.28 10.15 -6.86
N ALA A 68 4.55 10.56 -5.81
CA ALA A 68 4.54 11.94 -5.32
C ALA A 68 5.88 12.33 -4.68
N ASP A 69 6.46 11.47 -3.85
CA ASP A 69 7.77 11.69 -3.22
C ASP A 69 8.90 11.81 -4.26
N LYS A 70 8.74 11.14 -5.41
CA LYS A 70 9.66 11.23 -6.55
C LYS A 70 9.37 12.41 -7.50
N TYR A 71 8.36 13.23 -7.20
CA TYR A 71 7.91 14.33 -8.06
C TYR A 71 7.50 13.89 -9.48
N LEU A 72 6.99 12.65 -9.63
CA LEU A 72 6.59 12.07 -10.90
C LEU A 72 5.10 12.27 -11.23
N ILE A 73 4.34 12.77 -10.26
CA ILE A 73 2.93 13.13 -10.41
C ILE A 73 2.66 14.47 -9.74
N GLU A 74 1.69 15.21 -10.29
CA GLU A 74 1.26 16.49 -9.72
C GLU A 74 0.29 16.29 -8.57
N ASN A 75 0.29 17.25 -7.65
CA ASN A 75 -0.64 17.26 -6.54
C ASN A 75 -2.06 17.58 -7.04
N ARG A 76 -3.05 16.84 -6.56
CA ARG A 76 -4.45 17.06 -6.93
C ARG A 76 -5.18 17.79 -5.79
N PRO A 77 -6.15 18.69 -6.09
CA PRO A 77 -6.91 19.42 -5.06
C PRO A 77 -7.63 18.49 -4.06
N ILE A 78 -8.04 17.33 -4.57
CA ILE A 78 -8.58 16.22 -3.81
C ILE A 78 -7.46 15.18 -3.84
N GLY A 79 -6.73 15.02 -2.73
CA GLY A 79 -5.52 14.19 -2.63
C GLY A 79 -5.80 12.69 -2.83
N LEU A 80 -5.44 11.84 -1.86
CA LEU A 80 -5.88 10.42 -1.89
C LEU A 80 -7.42 10.27 -1.96
N GLY A 81 -8.17 11.35 -1.71
CA GLY A 81 -9.63 11.30 -1.61
C GLY A 81 -10.04 10.53 -0.36
N ILE A 82 -11.25 10.79 0.12
CA ILE A 82 -11.77 10.14 1.32
C ILE A 82 -11.77 8.62 1.08
N CYS A 83 -10.92 7.90 1.81
CA CYS A 83 -10.84 6.43 1.79
C CYS A 83 -12.13 5.82 2.32
#